data_AF-A0A8J8F4W1-F1
#
_entry.id   AF-A0A8J8F4W1-F1
#
_cell.length_a   1.000
_cell.length_b   1.000
_cell.length_c   1.000
_cell.angle_alpha   90.00
_cell.angle_beta   90.00
_cell.angle_gamma   90.00
#
_symmetry.space_group_name_H-M   'P 1'
#
loop_
_entity.id
_entity.type
_entity.pdbx_description
1 polymer ?
#
loop_
_entity_poly.entity_id
_entity_poly.type
_entity_poly.pdbx_seq_one_letter_code
_entity_poly.pdbx_strand_id
1 'polypeptide(L)'
;MDTHEAFAVLSDSDRQHVLEELLETEGRTTVGVLADQLAARRKNRADELDREHAEVRLVHNHLPRLADHGVIEYDRESGEVVLVDASDLEPYLTDPVRKRRIPIDE
;
A
#
# COMPACT_ATOMS: atom_id res chain seq x y z
N MET A 1 -5.93 -12.06 -11.22
CA MET A 1 -6.80 -11.44 -10.21
C MET A 1 -8.08 -10.96 -10.87
N ASP A 2 -9.25 -11.11 -10.24
CA ASP A 2 -10.51 -10.56 -10.79
C ASP A 2 -10.67 -9.07 -10.43
N THR A 3 -11.44 -8.31 -11.22
CA THR A 3 -11.62 -6.86 -11.03
C THR A 3 -12.09 -6.48 -9.61
N HIS A 4 -12.96 -7.28 -9.00
CA HIS A 4 -13.44 -7.03 -7.63
C HIS A 4 -12.33 -7.15 -6.59
N GLU A 5 -11.40 -8.10 -6.76
CA GLU A 5 -10.24 -8.30 -5.89
C GLU A 5 -9.23 -7.16 -6.08
N ALA A 6 -9.00 -6.73 -7.32
CA ALA A 6 -8.18 -5.56 -7.61
C ALA A 6 -8.75 -4.29 -6.95
N PHE A 7 -10.08 -4.09 -6.99
CA PHE A 7 -10.73 -3.01 -6.24
C PHE A 7 -10.60 -3.18 -4.72
N ALA A 8 -10.71 -4.40 -4.19
CA ALA A 8 -10.51 -4.66 -2.78
C ALA A 8 -9.09 -4.26 -2.34
N VAL A 9 -8.06 -4.64 -3.10
CA VAL A 9 -6.67 -4.23 -2.87
C VAL A 9 -6.50 -2.71 -2.97
N LEU A 10 -7.00 -2.11 -4.06
CA LEU A 10 -6.75 -0.70 -4.39
C LEU A 10 -7.75 0.28 -3.79
N SER A 11 -8.71 -0.15 -2.96
CA SER A 11 -9.67 0.75 -2.30
C SER A 11 -9.06 1.58 -1.16
N ASP A 12 -7.87 1.21 -0.69
CA ASP A 12 -7.20 1.84 0.44
C ASP A 12 -5.94 2.57 -0.01
N SER A 13 -5.85 3.85 0.34
CA SER A 13 -4.74 4.71 -0.06
C SER A 13 -3.39 4.29 0.50
N ASP A 14 -3.38 3.58 1.64
CA ASP A 14 -2.16 3.13 2.28
C ASP A 14 -1.65 1.85 1.59
N ARG A 15 -2.54 0.95 1.13
CA ARG A 15 -2.15 -0.18 0.27
C ARG A 15 -1.65 0.27 -1.09
N GLN A 16 -2.29 1.27 -1.70
CA GLN A 16 -1.79 1.89 -2.94
C GLN A 16 -0.38 2.43 -2.74
N HIS A 17 -0.13 3.12 -1.62
CA HIS A 17 1.18 3.67 -1.33
C HIS A 17 2.27 2.60 -1.24
N VAL A 18 2.00 1.49 -0.55
CA VAL A 18 2.93 0.37 -0.45
C VAL A 18 3.30 -0.16 -1.84
N LEU A 19 2.30 -0.30 -2.73
CA LEU A 19 2.53 -0.78 -4.09
C LEU A 19 3.28 0.22 -4.95
N GLU A 20 2.98 1.52 -4.85
CA GLU A 20 3.73 2.60 -5.51
C GLU A 20 5.20 2.55 -5.10
N GLU A 21 5.49 2.47 -3.80
CA GLU A 21 6.85 2.42 -3.29
C GLU A 21 7.58 1.16 -3.74
N LEU A 22 6.93 0.00 -3.72
CA LEU A 22 7.53 -1.23 -4.25
C LEU A 22 7.85 -1.11 -5.74
N LEU A 23 6.98 -0.49 -6.54
CA LEU A 23 7.26 -0.26 -7.97
C LEU A 23 8.43 0.72 -8.19
N GLU A 24 8.62 1.69 -7.29
CA GLU A 24 9.72 2.67 -7.36
C GLU A 24 11.05 2.11 -6.79
N THR A 25 11.00 1.11 -5.91
CA THR A 25 12.16 0.54 -5.18
C THR A 25 12.59 -0.84 -5.70
N GLU A 26 12.48 -1.08 -7.01
CA GLU A 26 12.84 -2.36 -7.64
C GLU A 26 12.14 -3.57 -7.01
N GLY A 27 10.94 -3.36 -6.47
CA GLY A 27 10.10 -4.38 -5.88
C GLY A 27 10.47 -4.79 -4.46
N ARG A 28 11.32 -4.05 -3.73
CA ARG A 28 11.76 -4.45 -2.38
C ARG A 28 11.87 -3.29 -1.41
N THR A 29 11.29 -3.46 -0.22
CA THR A 29 11.40 -2.49 0.87
C THR A 29 11.24 -3.16 2.24
N THR A 30 11.18 -2.36 3.30
CA THR A 30 10.95 -2.84 4.67
C THR A 30 9.74 -2.17 5.30
N VAL A 31 9.13 -2.83 6.29
CA VAL A 31 8.06 -2.24 7.09
C VAL A 31 8.46 -0.91 7.70
N GLY A 32 9.71 -0.77 8.17
CA GLY A 32 10.21 0.47 8.76
C GLY A 32 10.19 1.65 7.79
N VAL A 33 10.67 1.44 6.56
CA VAL A 33 10.65 2.47 5.50
C VAL A 33 9.21 2.86 5.17
N LEU A 34 8.34 1.88 4.99
CA LEU A 34 6.92 2.11 4.70
C LEU A 34 6.23 2.87 5.85
N ALA A 35 6.54 2.56 7.10
CA ALA A 35 5.98 3.23 8.28
C ALA A 35 6.41 4.70 8.34
N ASP A 36 7.68 4.99 8.07
CA ASP A 36 8.22 6.35 8.01
C ASP A 36 7.54 7.18 6.91
N GLN A 37 7.41 6.62 5.71
CA GLN A 37 6.74 7.27 4.58
C GLN A 37 5.26 7.53 4.86
N LEU A 38 4.55 6.55 5.44
CA LEU A 38 3.14 6.67 5.75
C LEU A 38 2.87 7.72 6.83
N ALA A 39 3.68 7.74 7.89
CA ALA A 39 3.61 8.77 8.93
C ALA A 39 3.91 10.16 8.36
N ALA A 40 4.95 10.30 7.53
CA ALA A 40 5.28 11.57 6.88
C ALA A 40 4.16 12.06 5.94
N ARG A 41 3.54 11.15 5.18
CA ARG A 41 2.42 11.49 4.27
C ARG A 41 1.19 11.98 5.04
N ARG A 42 0.93 11.41 6.22
CA ARG A 42 -0.21 11.72 7.08
C ARG A 42 -0.03 13.00 7.89
N LYS A 43 1.20 13.31 8.33
CA LYS A 43 1.55 14.62 8.91
C LYS A 43 1.21 15.82 8.02
N ASN A 44 1.21 15.62 6.70
CA ASN A 44 0.82 16.63 5.73
C ASN A 44 -0.69 16.67 5.44
N ARG A 45 -1.49 15.88 6.18
CA ARG A 45 -2.95 15.82 6.12
C ARG A 45 -3.51 16.18 7.50
N ALA A 46 -4.83 16.39 7.58
CA ALA A 46 -5.53 16.70 8.84
C ALA A 46 -5.55 15.53 9.85
N ASP A 47 -5.07 14.35 9.43
CA ASP A 47 -5.04 13.12 10.20
C ASP A 47 -3.58 12.76 10.47
N GLU A 48 -3.07 13.18 11.62
CA GLU A 48 -1.69 12.91 12.03
C GLU A 48 -1.59 11.44 12.47
N LEU A 49 -0.70 10.71 11.79
CA LEU A 49 -0.36 9.33 12.12
C LEU A 49 1.11 9.30 12.52
N ASP A 50 1.42 8.87 13.73
CA ASP A 50 2.80 8.63 14.12
C ASP A 50 3.34 7.33 13.48
N ARG A 51 4.66 7.19 13.53
CA ARG A 51 5.40 6.08 12.93
C ARG A 51 4.98 4.72 13.51
N GLU A 52 4.75 4.66 14.82
CA GLU A 52 4.41 3.42 15.52
C GLU A 52 3.03 2.92 15.12
N HIS A 53 2.04 3.81 15.06
CA HIS A 53 0.72 3.47 14.56
C HIS A 53 0.72 3.12 13.07
N ALA A 54 1.55 3.77 12.26
CA ALA A 54 1.73 3.39 10.86
C ALA A 54 2.25 1.96 10.72
N GLU A 55 3.27 1.60 11.50
CA GLU A 55 3.86 0.26 11.55
C GLU A 55 2.81 -0.79 11.96
N VAL A 56 2.07 -0.55 13.04
CA VAL A 56 0.98 -1.45 13.49
C VAL A 56 -0.04 -1.68 12.37
N ARG A 57 -0.47 -0.62 11.68
CA ARG A 57 -1.44 -0.73 10.58
C ARG A 57 -0.87 -1.53 9.40
N LEU A 58 0.40 -1.35 9.06
CA LEU A 58 1.07 -2.11 8.00
C LEU A 58 1.10 -3.61 8.35
N VAL A 59 1.62 -3.94 9.53
CA VAL A 59 1.84 -5.32 9.99
C VAL A 59 0.53 -6.09 10.16
N HIS A 60 -0.51 -5.44 10.68
CA HIS A 60 -1.75 -6.13 11.07
C HIS A 60 -2.88 -6.03 10.04
N ASN A 61 -2.80 -5.11 9.07
CA ASN A 61 -3.89 -4.90 8.10
C ASN A 61 -3.39 -4.87 6.66
N HIS A 62 -2.51 -3.93 6.32
CA HIS A 62 -2.21 -3.67 4.91
C HIS A 62 -1.37 -4.77 4.27
N LEU A 63 -0.25 -5.15 4.90
CA LEU A 63 0.67 -6.16 4.34
C LEU A 63 0.06 -7.57 4.32
N PRO A 64 -0.62 -8.06 5.38
CA PRO A 64 -1.27 -9.36 5.32
C PRO A 64 -2.29 -9.46 4.19
N ARG A 65 -3.14 -8.44 3.99
CA ARG A 65 -4.12 -8.44 2.91
C ARG A 65 -3.47 -8.43 1.52
N LEU A 66 -2.42 -7.65 1.33
CA LEU A 66 -1.68 -7.65 0.06
C LEU A 66 -1.05 -9.03 -0.23
N ALA A 67 -0.55 -9.70 0.80
CA ALA A 67 -0.01 -11.05 0.70
C ALA A 67 -1.10 -12.10 0.42
N ASP A 68 -2.28 -11.99 1.06
CA ASP A 68 -3.43 -12.87 0.82
C ASP A 68 -3.90 -12.82 -0.63
N HIS A 69 -3.73 -11.67 -1.30
CA HIS A 69 -4.03 -11.48 -2.72
C HIS A 69 -2.86 -11.87 -3.65
N GLY A 70 -1.74 -12.36 -3.11
CA GLY A 70 -0.58 -12.78 -3.90
C GLY A 70 0.19 -11.65 -4.57
N VAL A 71 -0.03 -10.40 -4.15
CA VAL A 71 0.59 -9.21 -4.76
C VAL A 71 2.02 -9.02 -4.24
N ILE A 72 2.23 -9.37 -2.97
CA ILE A 72 3.51 -9.25 -2.27
C ILE A 72 3.82 -10.52 -1.47
N GLU A 73 5.09 -10.70 -1.16
CA GLU A 73 5.57 -11.52 -0.05
C GLU A 73 5.92 -10.62 1.11
N TYR A 74 5.53 -11.02 2.32
CA TYR A 74 5.79 -10.28 3.55
C TYR A 74 6.33 -11.21 4.63
N ASP A 75 7.59 -10.98 5.02
CA ASP A 75 8.23 -11.66 6.14
C ASP A 75 8.06 -10.82 7.41
N ARG A 76 7.31 -11.36 8.37
CA ARG A 76 7.02 -10.70 9.66
C ARG A 76 8.23 -10.67 10.60
N GLU A 77 9.15 -11.61 10.48
CA GLU A 77 10.32 -11.70 11.35
C GLU A 77 11.38 -10.68 10.92
N SER A 78 11.67 -10.60 9.61
CA SER A 78 12.65 -9.66 9.07
C SER A 78 12.05 -8.28 8.78
N GLY A 79 10.73 -8.18 8.62
CA GLY A 79 10.06 -6.97 8.15
C GLY A 79 10.30 -6.68 6.66
N GLU A 80 10.77 -7.67 5.90
CA GLU A 80 11.00 -7.54 4.46
C GLU A 80 9.68 -7.64 3.69
N VAL A 81 9.52 -6.76 2.71
CA VAL A 81 8.37 -6.72 1.80
C VAL A 81 8.87 -6.77 0.37
N VAL A 82 8.40 -7.76 -0.38
CA VAL A 82 8.82 -8.01 -1.77
C VAL A 82 7.60 -8.03 -2.68
N LEU A 83 7.67 -7.33 -3.80
CA LEU A 83 6.66 -7.36 -4.85
C LEU A 83 6.73 -8.71 -5.57
N VAL A 84 5.58 -9.38 -5.70
CA VAL A 84 5.45 -10.66 -6.41
C VAL A 84 4.94 -10.41 -7.81
N ASP A 85 3.72 -9.87 -7.90
CA ASP A 85 3.07 -9.56 -9.16
C ASP A 85 2.06 -8.42 -8.95
N ALA A 86 2.25 -7.33 -9.68
CA ALA A 86 1.33 -6.22 -9.72
C ALA A 86 0.75 -5.97 -11.12
N SER A 87 0.96 -6.87 -12.08
CA SER A 87 0.57 -6.67 -13.49
C SER A 87 -0.93 -6.38 -13.64
N ASP A 88 -1.77 -7.04 -12.85
CA ASP A 88 -3.22 -6.82 -12.81
C ASP A 88 -3.63 -5.47 -12.16
N LEU A 89 -2.72 -4.85 -11.39
CA LEU A 89 -2.94 -3.62 -10.63
C LEU A 89 -2.29 -2.40 -11.31
N GLU A 90 -1.22 -2.60 -12.07
CA GLU A 90 -0.46 -1.55 -12.77
C GLU A 90 -1.35 -0.56 -13.55
N PRO A 91 -2.38 -1.00 -14.31
CA PRO A 91 -3.27 -0.10 -15.04
C PRO A 91 -4.03 0.89 -14.15
N TYR A 92 -4.24 0.53 -12.88
CA TYR A 92 -4.98 1.34 -11.91
C TYR A 92 -4.05 2.15 -10.99
N LEU A 93 -2.79 1.76 -10.84
CA LEU A 93 -1.77 2.48 -10.07
C LEU A 93 -1.14 3.61 -10.88
N THR A 94 -0.97 3.41 -12.20
CA THR A 94 -0.41 4.43 -13.10
C THR A 94 -1.44 5.37 -13.72
N ASP A 95 -2.74 5.17 -13.43
CA ASP A 95 -3.79 6.04 -13.98
C ASP A 95 -3.70 7.46 -13.39
N PRO A 96 -3.32 8.48 -14.20
CA PRO A 96 -3.26 9.86 -13.73
C PRO A 96 -4.62 10.43 -13.31
N VAL A 97 -5.73 9.75 -13.64
CA VAL A 97 -7.09 10.17 -13.26
C VAL A 97 -7.38 9.91 -11.77
N ARG A 98 -6.72 8.92 -11.11
CA ARG A 98 -6.87 8.70 -9.65
C ARG A 98 -6.28 9.82 -8.78
N LYS A 99 -5.34 10.63 -9.31
CA LYS A 99 -4.90 11.87 -8.64
C LYS A 99 -6.02 12.92 -8.54
N ARG A 100 -7.14 12.74 -9.23
CA ARG A 100 -8.36 13.53 -9.02
C ARG A 100 -9.35 12.70 -8.19
N ARG A 101 -9.44 13.04 -6.89
CA ARG A 101 -10.52 12.70 -5.95
C ARG A 101 -11.78 12.19 -6.67
N ILE A 102 -12.12 10.92 -6.51
CA ILE A 102 -13.52 10.50 -6.65
C ILE A 102 -14.15 10.81 -5.29
N PRO A 103 -15.00 11.84 -5.16
CA PRO A 103 -15.90 11.91 -4.02
C PRO A 103 -16.82 10.70 -4.15
N ILE A 104 -16.74 9.77 -3.20
CA ILE A 104 -17.84 8.84 -2.99
C ILE A 104 -18.88 9.68 -2.23
N ASP A 105 -19.73 10.38 -2.98
CA ASP A 105 -20.96 10.94 -2.41
C ASP A 105 -21.91 9.77 -2.14
N GLU A 106 -22.32 9.64 -0.88
CA GLU A 106 -23.62 9.06 -0.50
C GLU A 106 -24.53 10.21 -0.06
#